data_AF-A0A8D0KXH4-F1
#
_entry.id   AF-A0A8D0KXH4-F1
#
_cell.length_a   1.000
_cell.length_b   1.000
_cell.length_c   1.000
_cell.angle_alpha   90.00
_cell.angle_beta   90.00
_cell.angle_gamma   90.00
#
_symmetry.space_group_name_H-M   'P 1'
#
loop_
_entity.id
_entity.type
_entity.pdbx_description
1 polymer ?
#
loop_
_entity_poly.entity_id
_entity_poly.type
_entity_poly.pdbx_seq_one_letter_code
_entity_poly.pdbx_strand_id
1 'polypeptide(L)'
;RSLMKYFSLSLIVLFSLTTHYFKVEDGGERSVCVTFGFFFFVKAMAILIVTEKYLEFGLESGFSNFSESAMQFLEKQGLESQGPVSKLTFKLFLAVLCSLIGAFLTFPGLRLAQMHLDALNLATEKITQTLLHINFLAPLFMVLLWVKPITKDYIMNPPLGKESVPL
;
A
#
# COMPACT_ATOMS: atom_id res chain seq x y z
N ARG A 1 13.39 10.01 -21.91
CA ARG A 1 13.34 11.46 -21.56
C ARG A 1 12.01 11.88 -20.93
N SER A 2 10.83 11.47 -21.44
CA SER A 2 9.53 11.76 -20.78
C SER A 2 9.35 11.07 -19.42
N LEU A 3 9.72 9.80 -19.27
CA LEU A 3 9.56 9.07 -18.01
C LEU A 3 10.30 9.73 -16.82
N MET A 4 11.52 10.22 -17.09
CA MET A 4 12.35 10.93 -16.11
C MET A 4 11.73 12.29 -15.70
N LYS A 5 10.99 12.94 -16.60
CA LYS A 5 10.26 14.18 -16.29
C LYS A 5 9.04 13.92 -15.41
N TYR A 6 8.26 12.87 -15.68
CA TYR A 6 7.13 12.48 -14.83
C TYR A 6 7.59 12.06 -13.43
N PHE A 7 8.66 11.27 -13.35
CA PHE A 7 9.23 10.88 -12.07
C PHE A 7 9.74 12.09 -11.27
N SER A 8 10.43 13.02 -11.92
CA SER A 8 10.89 14.27 -11.29
C SER A 8 9.72 15.15 -10.84
N LEU A 9 8.66 15.25 -11.64
CA LEU A 9 7.43 15.97 -11.28
C LEU A 9 6.77 15.34 -10.04
N SER A 10 6.65 14.01 -10.00
CA SER A 10 6.10 13.30 -8.85
C SER A 10 6.93 13.52 -7.58
N LEU A 11 8.26 13.50 -7.68
CA LEU A 11 9.16 13.78 -6.57
C LEU A 11 9.08 15.24 -6.09
N ILE A 12 8.99 16.20 -7.02
CA ILE A 12 8.83 17.62 -6.70
C ILE A 12 7.47 17.87 -6.04
N VAL A 13 6.40 17.23 -6.51
CA VAL A 13 5.07 17.29 -5.90
C VAL A 13 5.09 16.69 -4.50
N LEU A 14 5.74 15.52 -4.32
CA LEU A 14 5.94 14.88 -3.02
C LEU A 14 6.69 15.81 -2.03
N PHE A 15 7.80 16.39 -2.47
CA PHE A 15 8.61 17.29 -1.65
C PHE A 15 7.90 18.61 -1.35
N SER A 16 7.18 19.16 -2.34
CA SER A 16 6.36 20.36 -2.21
C SER A 16 5.20 20.13 -1.24
N LEU A 17 4.51 18.97 -1.32
CA LEU A 17 3.46 18.63 -0.36
C LEU A 17 4.03 18.46 1.04
N THR A 18 5.19 17.81 1.20
CA THR A 18 5.89 17.67 2.49
C THR A 18 6.24 19.04 3.08
N THR A 19 6.78 19.93 2.25
CA THR A 19 7.22 21.28 2.66
C THR A 19 6.03 22.18 2.99
N HIS A 20 4.96 22.11 2.21
CA HIS A 20 3.71 22.82 2.47
C HIS A 20 3.04 22.31 3.74
N TYR A 21 3.07 21.00 3.98
CA TYR A 21 2.57 20.36 5.21
C TYR A 21 3.27 20.86 6.47
N PHE A 22 4.61 20.94 6.43
CA PHE A 22 5.41 21.42 7.55
C PHE A 22 5.35 22.95 7.73
N LYS A 23 4.75 23.68 6.77
CA LYS A 23 4.56 25.14 6.83
C LYS A 23 3.18 25.60 7.31
N VAL A 24 2.11 24.82 7.15
CA VAL A 24 0.74 25.20 7.56
C VAL A 24 0.61 25.31 9.08
N GLU A 25 0.35 26.50 9.63
CA GLU A 25 0.35 26.81 11.08
C GLU A 25 -0.68 26.03 11.92
N ASP A 26 -1.65 25.35 11.31
CA ASP A 26 -2.63 24.51 12.01
C ASP A 26 -2.05 23.14 12.40
N GLY A 27 -1.61 23.02 13.66
CA GLY A 27 -0.98 21.81 14.19
C GLY A 27 -1.83 20.52 14.11
N GLY A 28 -3.15 20.64 14.02
CA GLY A 28 -4.07 19.50 13.91
C GLY A 28 -3.86 18.71 12.61
N GLU A 29 -3.71 19.39 11.48
CA GLU A 29 -3.54 18.78 10.17
C GLU A 29 -2.25 17.94 10.07
N ARG A 30 -1.17 18.47 10.67
CA ARG A 30 0.13 17.81 10.75
C ARG A 30 0.07 16.55 11.62
N SER A 31 -0.60 16.64 12.78
CA SER A 31 -0.72 15.50 13.70
C SER A 31 -1.50 14.33 13.08
N VAL A 32 -2.57 14.61 12.34
CA VAL A 32 -3.35 13.58 11.64
C VAL A 32 -2.49 12.88 10.59
N CYS A 33 -1.75 13.62 9.79
CA CYS A 33 -0.83 13.05 8.80
C CYS A 33 0.22 12.13 9.39
N VAL A 34 0.93 12.60 10.42
CA VAL A 34 2.00 11.84 11.07
C VAL A 34 1.42 10.57 11.70
N THR A 35 0.24 10.67 12.33
CA THR A 35 -0.45 9.52 12.93
C THR A 35 -0.84 8.48 11.87
N PHE A 36 -1.44 8.90 10.76
CA PHE A 36 -1.80 7.99 9.67
C PHE A 36 -0.57 7.44 8.92
N GLY A 37 0.47 8.25 8.72
CA GLY A 37 1.74 7.80 8.17
C GLY A 37 2.37 6.68 9.01
N PHE A 38 2.39 6.85 10.34
CA PHE A 38 2.84 5.81 11.26
C PHE A 38 1.93 4.58 11.25
N PHE A 39 0.62 4.77 11.21
CA PHE A 39 -0.35 3.67 11.09
C PHE A 39 -0.13 2.84 9.82
N PHE A 40 0.05 3.49 8.67
CA PHE A 40 0.36 2.81 7.42
C PHE A 40 1.73 2.16 7.43
N PHE A 41 2.72 2.75 8.10
CA PHE A 41 4.03 2.12 8.29
C PHE A 41 3.92 0.79 9.05
N VAL A 42 3.24 0.79 10.20
CA VAL A 42 3.04 -0.42 11.01
C VAL A 42 2.26 -1.48 10.23
N LYS A 43 1.19 -1.08 9.52
CA LYS A 43 0.43 -1.99 8.66
C LYS A 43 1.28 -2.56 7.53
N ALA A 44 2.03 -1.73 6.81
CA ALA A 44 2.90 -2.17 5.72
C ALA A 44 3.97 -3.13 6.23
N MET A 45 4.57 -2.83 7.38
CA MET A 45 5.56 -3.71 8.00
C MET A 45 4.95 -5.06 8.42
N ALA A 46 3.78 -5.05 9.06
CA ALA A 46 3.05 -6.27 9.42
C ALA A 46 2.71 -7.12 8.19
N ILE A 47 2.21 -6.47 7.12
CA ILE A 47 1.91 -7.13 5.86
C ILE A 47 3.19 -7.71 5.25
N LEU A 48 4.27 -6.93 5.09
CA LEU A 48 5.53 -7.38 4.47
C LEU A 48 6.24 -8.49 5.26
N ILE A 49 6.04 -8.57 6.58
CA ILE A 49 6.53 -9.67 7.41
C ILE A 49 5.70 -10.94 7.19
N VAL A 50 4.37 -10.85 7.23
CA VAL A 50 3.46 -12.00 7.13
C VAL A 50 3.35 -12.53 5.69
N THR A 51 3.46 -11.64 4.72
CA THR A 51 3.13 -11.86 3.30
C THR A 51 3.98 -12.92 2.62
N GLU A 52 5.27 -13.07 2.94
CA GLU A 52 6.14 -13.99 2.21
C GLU A 52 5.67 -15.45 2.25
N LYS A 53 4.81 -15.83 3.21
CA LYS A 53 4.21 -17.17 3.27
C LYS A 53 2.81 -17.28 2.68
N TYR A 54 2.08 -16.18 2.46
CA TYR A 54 0.64 -16.21 2.14
C TYR A 54 0.23 -15.42 0.89
N LEU A 55 1.04 -14.45 0.42
CA LEU A 55 0.74 -13.66 -0.77
C LEU A 55 1.92 -13.66 -1.76
N GLU A 56 1.62 -13.92 -3.04
CA GLU A 56 2.59 -13.86 -4.14
C GLU A 56 2.91 -12.41 -4.56
N PHE A 57 3.44 -11.60 -3.64
CA PHE A 57 3.92 -10.26 -4.00
C PHE A 57 5.20 -10.29 -4.87
N GLY A 58 5.86 -11.45 -4.99
CA GLY A 58 7.10 -11.58 -5.74
C GLY A 58 8.29 -10.85 -5.11
N LEU A 59 8.22 -10.56 -3.80
CA LEU A 59 9.20 -9.72 -3.09
C LEU A 59 10.61 -10.31 -3.11
N GLU A 60 10.74 -11.63 -3.01
CA GLU A 60 12.01 -12.36 -3.07
C GLU A 60 12.70 -12.20 -4.45
N SER A 61 11.92 -12.31 -5.53
CA SER A 61 12.39 -12.08 -6.90
C SER A 61 12.70 -10.59 -7.16
N GLY A 62 11.89 -9.68 -6.62
CA GLY A 62 12.17 -8.25 -6.67
C GLY A 62 13.47 -7.89 -5.94
N PHE A 63 13.71 -8.50 -4.78
CA PHE A 63 14.92 -8.32 -4.01
C PHE A 63 16.16 -8.88 -4.73
N SER A 64 16.09 -10.08 -5.32
CA SER A 64 17.23 -10.65 -6.06
C SER A 64 17.62 -9.78 -7.26
N ASN A 65 16.64 -9.33 -8.04
CA ASN A 65 16.87 -8.44 -9.19
C ASN A 65 17.42 -7.07 -8.76
N PHE A 66 16.92 -6.51 -7.65
CA PHE A 66 17.41 -5.26 -7.10
C PHE A 66 18.85 -5.40 -6.57
N SER A 67 19.13 -6.47 -5.83
CA SER A 67 20.45 -6.76 -5.28
C SER A 67 21.48 -6.93 -6.39
N GLU A 68 21.14 -7.65 -7.46
CA GLU A 68 22.00 -7.82 -8.63
C GLU A 68 22.28 -6.48 -9.33
N SER A 69 21.22 -5.68 -9.56
CA SER A 69 21.34 -4.35 -10.18
C SER A 69 22.16 -3.38 -9.32
N ALA A 70 21.99 -3.43 -8.00
CA ALA A 70 22.73 -2.61 -7.05
C ALA A 70 24.23 -2.99 -7.02
N MET A 71 24.55 -4.28 -7.12
CA MET A 71 25.92 -4.77 -7.18
C MET A 71 26.63 -4.28 -8.45
N GLN A 72 26.00 -4.40 -9.61
CA GLN A 72 26.52 -3.87 -10.88
C GLN A 72 26.71 -2.34 -10.85
N PHE A 73 25.83 -1.61 -10.15
CA PHE A 73 25.97 -0.16 -9.99
C PHE A 73 27.14 0.20 -9.09
N LEU A 74 27.32 -0.50 -7.96
CA LEU A 74 28.41 -0.28 -7.02
C LEU A 74 29.79 -0.58 -7.63
N GLU A 75 29.89 -1.68 -8.38
CA GLU A 75 31.11 -2.07 -9.10
C GLU A 75 31.52 -0.98 -10.10
N LYS A 76 30.54 -0.40 -10.82
CA LYS A 76 30.76 0.76 -11.70
C LYS A 76 31.17 2.04 -10.98
N GLN A 77 30.89 2.16 -9.68
CA GLN A 77 31.30 3.30 -8.84
C GLN A 77 32.63 3.03 -8.11
N GLY A 78 33.26 1.87 -8.33
CA GLY A 78 34.55 1.50 -7.71
C GLY A 78 34.48 1.25 -6.21
N LEU A 79 33.28 1.05 -5.66
CA LEU A 79 33.07 0.76 -4.25
C LEU A 79 32.92 -0.76 -4.07
N GLU A 80 33.96 -1.43 -3.56
CA GLU A 80 33.86 -2.82 -3.10
C GLU A 80 33.09 -2.86 -1.77
N SER A 81 31.76 -2.86 -1.83
CA SER A 81 30.94 -2.92 -0.62
C SER A 81 30.82 -4.35 -0.08
N GLN A 82 30.94 -4.46 1.24
CA GLN A 82 30.58 -5.64 2.00
C GLN A 82 29.10 -5.97 1.88
N GLY A 83 28.79 -6.97 1.06
CA GLY A 83 27.60 -7.80 1.16
C GLY A 83 26.27 -7.22 0.62
N PRO A 84 25.33 -8.10 0.24
CA PRO A 84 24.01 -7.70 -0.24
C PRO A 84 23.21 -6.99 0.86
N VAL A 85 22.47 -5.94 0.48
CA VAL A 85 21.51 -5.24 1.35
C VAL A 85 20.62 -6.29 2.02
N SER A 86 20.52 -6.30 3.36
CA SER A 86 19.70 -7.31 4.05
C SER A 86 18.25 -7.26 3.54
N LYS A 87 17.60 -8.43 3.37
CA LYS A 87 16.17 -8.53 2.99
C LYS A 87 15.29 -7.66 3.89
N LEU A 88 15.66 -7.53 5.16
CA LEU A 88 14.98 -6.67 6.13
C LEU A 88 15.04 -5.19 5.71
N THR A 89 16.19 -4.72 5.26
CA THR A 89 16.38 -3.34 4.80
C THR A 89 15.54 -3.05 3.56
N PHE A 90 15.43 -4.01 2.63
CA PHE A 90 14.55 -3.87 1.46
C PHE A 90 13.07 -3.77 1.88
N LYS A 91 12.63 -4.62 2.81
CA LYS A 91 11.28 -4.56 3.39
C LYS A 91 11.02 -3.23 4.09
N LEU A 92 11.98 -2.76 4.90
CA LEU A 92 11.88 -1.47 5.60
C LEU A 92 11.78 -0.30 4.61
N PHE A 93 12.59 -0.29 3.55
CA PHE A 93 12.52 0.74 2.52
C PHE A 93 11.15 0.77 1.85
N LEU A 94 10.61 -0.41 1.49
CA LEU A 94 9.28 -0.52 0.90
C LEU A 94 8.17 -0.08 1.88
N ALA A 95 8.31 -0.41 3.17
CA ALA A 95 7.39 0.02 4.22
C ALA A 95 7.40 1.55 4.40
N VAL A 96 8.57 2.19 4.34
CA VAL A 96 8.70 3.66 4.39
C VAL A 96 8.05 4.31 3.18
N LEU A 97 8.27 3.78 1.97
CA LEU A 97 7.59 4.30 0.77
C LEU A 97 6.07 4.16 0.87
N CYS A 98 5.58 3.03 1.36
CA CYS A 98 4.15 2.81 1.57
C CYS A 98 3.57 3.78 2.62
N SER A 99 4.30 4.01 3.72
CA SER A 99 3.95 4.99 4.75
C SER A 99 3.86 6.41 4.19
N LEU A 100 4.84 6.83 3.40
CA LEU A 100 4.83 8.13 2.73
C LEU A 100 3.60 8.26 1.82
N ILE A 101 3.38 7.30 0.92
CA ILE A 101 2.21 7.30 0.02
C ILE A 101 0.90 7.35 0.83
N GLY A 102 0.78 6.55 1.89
CA GLY A 102 -0.39 6.53 2.76
C GLY A 102 -0.63 7.87 3.46
N ALA A 103 0.43 8.51 3.97
CA ALA A 103 0.36 9.84 4.56
C ALA A 103 -0.14 10.88 3.54
N PHE A 104 0.40 10.89 2.32
CA PHE A 104 -0.05 11.81 1.27
C PHE A 104 -1.48 11.57 0.80
N LEU A 105 -1.93 10.31 0.79
CA LEU A 105 -3.30 9.95 0.42
C LEU A 105 -4.30 10.17 1.55
N THR A 106 -3.86 10.37 2.79
CA THR A 106 -4.75 10.54 3.94
C THR A 106 -5.63 11.78 3.78
N PHE A 107 -5.07 12.93 3.39
CA PHE A 107 -5.90 14.14 3.21
C PHE A 107 -6.88 14.08 2.03
N PRO A 108 -6.43 13.72 0.81
CA PRO A 108 -7.35 13.47 -0.30
C PRO A 108 -8.39 12.41 0.04
N GLY A 109 -8.01 11.36 0.78
CA GLY A 109 -8.90 10.28 1.22
C GLY A 109 -9.94 10.74 2.23
N LEU A 110 -9.56 11.50 3.25
CA LEU A 110 -10.49 12.08 4.23
C LEU A 110 -11.44 13.08 3.56
N ARG A 111 -10.93 13.93 2.66
CA ARG A 111 -11.73 14.90 1.91
C ARG A 111 -12.72 14.21 0.96
N LEU A 112 -12.29 13.13 0.29
CA LEU A 112 -13.16 12.32 -0.54
C LEU A 112 -14.23 11.62 0.30
N ALA A 113 -13.87 11.07 1.46
CA ALA A 113 -14.83 10.43 2.38
C ALA A 113 -15.88 11.41 2.90
N GLN A 114 -15.47 12.64 3.24
CA GLN A 114 -16.39 13.72 3.62
C GLN A 114 -17.34 14.08 2.47
N MET A 115 -16.81 14.29 1.26
CA MET A 115 -17.64 14.56 0.07
C MET A 115 -18.62 13.41 -0.21
N HIS A 116 -18.20 12.16 0.02
CA HIS A 116 -19.05 10.98 -0.14
C HIS A 116 -20.18 10.94 0.89
N LEU A 117 -19.89 11.27 2.15
CA LEU A 117 -20.89 11.38 3.22
C LEU A 117 -21.86 12.55 2.99
N ASP A 118 -21.36 13.69 2.51
CA ASP A 118 -22.19 14.85 2.17
C ASP A 118 -23.14 14.52 1.02
N ALA A 119 -22.64 13.87 -0.04
CA ALA A 119 -23.47 13.38 -1.13
C ALA A 119 -24.51 12.35 -0.68
N LEU A 120 -24.18 11.49 0.29
CA LEU A 120 -25.10 10.52 0.88
C LEU A 120 -26.21 11.20 1.70
N ASN A 121 -25.87 12.23 2.48
CA ASN A 121 -26.81 13.00 3.29
C ASN A 121 -27.76 13.86 2.43
N LEU A 122 -27.31 14.31 1.26
CA LEU A 122 -28.11 15.06 0.28
C LEU A 122 -28.96 14.15 -0.63
N ALA A 123 -28.64 12.85 -0.72
CA ALA A 123 -29.38 11.89 -1.52
C ALA A 123 -30.60 11.36 -0.76
N THR A 124 -31.79 11.88 -1.09
CA THR A 124 -33.07 11.46 -0.50
C THR A 124 -33.54 10.07 -0.97
N GLU A 125 -33.06 9.61 -2.14
CA GLU A 125 -33.51 8.38 -2.80
C GLU A 125 -32.65 7.15 -2.42
N LYS A 126 -33.31 6.08 -1.95
CA LYS A 126 -32.65 4.84 -1.46
C LYS A 126 -31.76 4.15 -2.50
N ILE A 127 -32.06 4.31 -3.81
CA ILE A 127 -31.30 3.70 -4.90
C ILE A 127 -29.95 4.41 -5.10
N THR A 128 -29.91 5.73 -4.97
CA THR A 128 -28.67 6.50 -5.07
C THR A 128 -27.74 6.21 -3.89
N GLN A 129 -28.32 6.01 -2.70
CA GLN A 129 -27.60 5.65 -1.49
C GLN A 129 -26.89 4.29 -1.61
N THR A 130 -27.56 3.27 -2.16
CA THR A 130 -26.97 1.93 -2.34
C THR A 130 -25.90 1.91 -3.42
N LEU A 131 -26.09 2.63 -4.53
CA LEU A 131 -25.08 2.79 -5.58
C LEU A 131 -23.79 3.45 -5.05
N LEU A 132 -23.93 4.43 -4.16
CA LEU A 132 -22.82 5.16 -3.57
C LEU A 132 -22.00 4.28 -2.60
N HIS A 133 -22.67 3.39 -1.85
CA HIS A 133 -21.99 2.37 -1.04
C HIS A 133 -21.26 1.31 -1.86
N ILE A 134 -21.85 0.87 -2.99
CA ILE A 134 -21.22 -0.10 -3.90
C ILE A 134 -19.96 0.48 -4.52
N ASN A 135 -19.99 1.75 -4.95
CA ASN A 135 -18.83 2.42 -5.53
C ASN A 135 -17.67 2.53 -4.51
N PHE A 136 -17.98 2.89 -3.27
CA PHE A 136 -16.98 2.94 -2.19
C PHE A 136 -16.38 1.58 -1.84
N LEU A 137 -17.16 0.50 -1.97
CA LEU A 137 -16.74 -0.85 -1.61
C LEU A 137 -16.01 -1.58 -2.74
N ALA A 138 -16.19 -1.15 -4.00
CA ALA A 138 -15.56 -1.78 -5.16
C ALA A 138 -14.02 -1.88 -5.11
N PRO A 139 -13.26 -0.85 -4.64
CA PRO A 139 -11.82 -0.96 -4.46
C PRO A 139 -11.43 -2.02 -3.41
N LEU A 140 -12.26 -2.18 -2.36
CA LEU A 140 -12.05 -3.20 -1.33
C LEU A 140 -12.24 -4.61 -1.90
N PHE A 141 -13.29 -4.83 -2.69
CA PHE A 141 -13.53 -6.11 -3.37
C PHE A 141 -12.41 -6.47 -4.34
N MET A 142 -11.88 -5.49 -5.09
CA MET A 142 -10.75 -5.72 -5.99
C MET A 142 -9.52 -6.21 -5.21
N VAL A 143 -9.17 -5.53 -4.11
CA VAL A 143 -8.04 -5.93 -3.26
C VAL A 143 -8.27 -7.29 -2.58
N LEU A 144 -9.49 -7.55 -2.09
CA LEU A 144 -9.86 -8.83 -1.48
C LEU A 144 -9.76 -10.00 -2.48
N LEU A 145 -10.17 -9.79 -3.74
CA LEU A 145 -10.12 -10.81 -4.78
C LEU A 145 -8.70 -11.11 -5.26
N TRP A 146 -7.79 -10.12 -5.15
CA TRP A 146 -6.36 -10.29 -5.46
C TRP A 146 -5.62 -11.13 -4.40
N VAL A 147 -6.16 -11.24 -3.19
CA VAL A 147 -5.57 -11.98 -2.07
C VAL A 147 -5.97 -13.47 -2.18
N LYS A 148 -5.02 -14.31 -2.63
CA LYS A 148 -5.23 -15.77 -2.91
C LYS A 148 -6.02 -16.58 -1.85
N PRO A 149 -5.91 -16.41 -0.51
CA PRO A 149 -6.60 -17.31 0.42
C PRO A 149 -8.13 -17.16 0.48
N ILE A 150 -8.73 -16.07 -0.02
CA ILE A 150 -10.20 -15.91 0.02
C ILE A 150 -10.86 -16.70 -1.11
N THR A 151 -10.25 -16.70 -2.30
CA THR A 151 -10.82 -17.34 -3.48
C THR A 151 -10.31 -18.77 -3.63
N LYS A 152 -9.04 -19.06 -3.31
CA LYS A 152 -8.44 -20.36 -3.64
C LYS A 152 -8.72 -21.46 -2.61
N ASP A 153 -8.64 -21.20 -1.30
CA ASP A 153 -8.93 -22.25 -0.30
C ASP A 153 -10.43 -22.55 -0.18
N TYR A 154 -11.29 -21.52 -0.23
CA TYR A 154 -12.75 -21.71 -0.13
C TYR A 154 -13.41 -22.30 -1.38
N ILE A 155 -12.89 -22.03 -2.59
CA ILE A 155 -13.43 -22.62 -3.84
C ILE A 155 -12.82 -24.00 -4.12
N MET A 156 -11.55 -24.23 -3.74
CA MET A 156 -10.83 -25.45 -4.09
C MET A 156 -10.98 -26.56 -3.04
N ASN A 157 -11.37 -26.23 -1.80
CA ASN A 157 -11.77 -27.20 -0.76
C ASN A 157 -13.09 -26.78 -0.08
N PRO A 158 -14.26 -27.03 -0.68
CA PRO A 158 -15.51 -26.98 0.09
C PRO A 158 -15.44 -28.05 1.20
N PRO A 159 -15.71 -27.72 2.48
CA PRO A 159 -15.88 -28.71 3.54
C PRO A 159 -17.26 -29.35 3.39
N LEU A 160 -17.49 -30.04 2.27
CA LEU A 160 -18.70 -30.81 2.03
C LEU A 160 -18.31 -32.22 1.60
N GLY A 161 -18.23 -33.07 2.61
CA GLY A 161 -18.52 -34.49 2.49
C GLY A 161 -17.33 -35.40 2.28
N LYS A 162 -16.57 -35.67 3.35
CA LYS A 162 -16.09 -37.02 3.68
C LYS A 162 -16.10 -37.22 5.19
N GLU A 163 -17.30 -37.32 5.74
CA GLU A 163 -17.50 -38.11 6.94
C GLU A 163 -17.48 -39.58 6.52
N SER A 164 -16.35 -40.24 6.72
CA SER A 164 -16.33 -41.69 6.93
C SER A 164 -15.06 -42.05 7.69
N VAL A 165 -15.22 -42.12 9.01
CA VAL A 165 -14.33 -42.82 9.93
C VAL A 165 -14.19 -44.27 9.47
N PRO A 166 -12.97 -44.83 9.36
CA PRO A 166 -12.77 -46.25 9.54
C PRO A 166 -12.13 -46.51 10.91
N LEU A 167 -12.69 -47.52 11.56
CA LEU A 167 -12.19 -48.20 12.77
C LEU A 167 -10.77 -48.74 12.58
#